data_AF-A0A7C1ADI3-F1
#
_entry.id   AF-A0A7C1ADI3-F1
#
_cell.length_a   1.000
_cell.length_b   1.000
_cell.length_c   1.000
_cell.angle_alpha   90.00
_cell.angle_beta   90.00
_cell.angle_gamma   90.00
#
_symmetry.space_group_name_H-M   'P 1'
#
loop_
_entity.id
_entity.type
_entity.pdbx_description
1 polymer ?
#
loop_
_entity_poly.entity_id
_entity_poly.type
_entity_poly.pdbx_seq_one_letter_code
_entity_poly.pdbx_strand_id
1 'polypeptide(L)'
;MVIYDGIYRWGGKRKMSARPISWWPSAYRLKIIDLSKSKSGVYILKPIIIVVSDTGEGASATNCAQYLVKSVCQDFNLDFNKVIWIEYYPKHPVRMEVASLKPMTQVGTEKFYDVKWRPIRQNELEMIKPYISEARNIVINHKK
;
A
#
# COMPACT_ATOMS: atom_id res chain seq x y z
N MET A 1 6.94 -0.24 14.13
CA MET A 1 6.47 1.07 14.64
C MET A 1 5.49 1.67 13.64
N VAL A 2 4.40 2.27 14.09
CA VAL A 2 3.46 2.98 13.19
C VAL A 2 4.03 4.38 12.92
N ILE A 3 4.28 4.70 11.65
CA ILE A 3 4.74 6.03 11.20
C ILE A 3 3.55 6.96 10.97
N TYR A 4 2.44 6.42 10.45
CA TYR A 4 1.24 7.18 10.12
C TYR A 4 -0.01 6.31 10.24
N ASP A 5 -1.10 6.86 10.76
CA ASP A 5 -2.45 6.30 10.73
C ASP A 5 -3.44 7.45 10.56
N GLY A 6 -4.07 7.56 9.39
CA GLY A 6 -4.93 8.70 9.08
C GLY A 6 -5.51 8.70 7.67
N ILE A 7 -6.15 9.81 7.31
CA ILE A 7 -6.73 10.02 5.98
C ILE A 7 -5.73 10.79 5.10
N TYR A 8 -5.27 10.13 4.04
CA TYR A 8 -4.49 10.74 2.98
C TYR A 8 -5.43 11.30 1.91
N ARG A 9 -5.29 12.59 1.63
CA ARG A 9 -6.13 13.31 0.66
C ARG A 9 -5.33 13.68 -0.58
N TRP A 10 -5.90 13.36 -1.72
CA TRP A 10 -5.42 13.79 -3.03
C TRP A 10 -6.31 14.92 -3.56
N GLY A 11 -5.72 16.04 -3.97
CA GLY A 11 -6.44 17.23 -4.42
C GLY A 11 -6.86 17.24 -5.90
N GLY A 12 -6.67 16.14 -6.65
CA GLY A 12 -7.06 16.06 -8.07
C GLY A 12 -6.10 16.79 -9.04
N LYS A 13 -5.01 17.37 -8.55
CA LYS A 13 -4.09 18.19 -9.37
C LYS A 13 -2.73 17.53 -9.53
N ARG A 14 -2.22 17.50 -10.76
CA ARG A 14 -0.88 17.02 -11.09
C ARG A 14 0.19 17.85 -10.35
N LYS A 15 1.08 17.22 -9.59
CA LYS A 15 2.38 17.83 -9.23
C LYS A 15 3.27 17.75 -10.46
N MET A 16 3.85 18.90 -10.87
CA MET A 16 4.44 19.25 -12.19
C MET A 16 5.23 18.21 -13.01
N SER A 17 5.62 17.05 -12.49
CA SER A 17 6.41 16.04 -13.21
C SER A 17 5.86 14.60 -13.16
N ALA A 18 4.81 14.31 -12.38
CA ALA A 18 4.27 12.94 -12.24
C ALA A 18 2.87 12.81 -12.85
N ARG A 19 2.43 11.59 -13.21
CA ARG A 19 1.02 11.34 -13.49
C ARG A 19 0.18 11.49 -12.20
N PRO A 20 -1.03 12.08 -12.28
CA PRO A 20 -1.88 12.21 -11.11
C PRO A 20 -2.36 10.84 -10.63
N ILE A 21 -2.67 10.71 -9.33
CA ILE A 21 -3.37 9.54 -8.79
C ILE A 21 -4.70 9.36 -9.52
N SER A 22 -5.46 10.44 -9.58
CA SER A 22 -6.72 10.59 -10.29
C SER A 22 -6.92 12.06 -10.69
N TRP A 23 -7.78 12.32 -11.68
CA TRP A 23 -8.17 13.68 -12.06
C TRP A 23 -9.15 14.33 -11.07
N TRP A 24 -9.73 13.52 -10.19
CA TRP A 24 -10.68 13.95 -9.16
C TRP A 24 -10.01 13.93 -7.79
N PRO A 25 -10.45 14.79 -6.86
CA PRO A 25 -10.11 14.64 -5.45
C PRO A 25 -10.50 13.26 -4.93
N SER A 26 -9.63 12.66 -4.14
CA SER A 26 -9.83 11.32 -3.57
C SER A 26 -9.30 11.27 -2.14
N ALA A 27 -9.87 10.40 -1.31
CA ALA A 27 -9.39 10.19 0.05
C ALA A 27 -9.23 8.70 0.36
N TYR A 28 -8.14 8.38 1.05
CA TYR A 28 -7.79 7.00 1.40
C TYR A 28 -7.40 6.93 2.87
N ARG A 29 -7.80 5.88 3.56
CA ARG A 29 -7.27 5.60 4.89
C ARG A 29 -5.93 4.89 4.72
N LEU A 30 -4.86 5.48 5.25
CA LEU A 30 -3.52 4.91 5.21
C LEU A 30 -3.03 4.57 6.60
N LYS A 31 -2.38 3.40 6.71
CA LYS A 31 -1.48 3.06 7.81
C LYS A 31 -0.10 2.75 7.24
N ILE A 32 0.93 3.42 7.74
CA ILE A 32 2.32 3.20 7.35
C ILE A 32 3.07 2.64 8.55
N ILE A 33 3.71 1.50 8.38
CA ILE A 33 4.42 0.77 9.42
C ILE A 33 5.85 0.54 8.96
N ASP A 34 6.80 0.80 9.86
CA ASP A 34 8.20 0.44 9.68
C ASP A 34 8.57 -0.73 10.59
N LEU A 35 8.94 -1.84 9.97
CA LEU A 35 9.40 -3.05 10.62
C LEU A 35 10.91 -3.11 10.83
N SER A 36 11.69 -2.16 10.28
CA SER A 36 13.16 -2.17 10.38
C SER A 36 13.66 -2.16 11.83
N LYS A 37 12.87 -1.56 12.73
CA LYS A 37 13.16 -1.46 14.16
C LYS A 37 12.54 -2.59 15.01
N SER A 38 11.84 -3.55 14.39
CA SER A 38 11.02 -4.52 15.13
C SER A 38 11.75 -5.80 15.55
N LYS A 39 12.85 -6.17 14.87
CA LYS A 39 13.63 -7.38 15.18
C LYS A 39 15.12 -7.10 15.05
N SER A 40 15.84 -7.14 16.17
CA SER A 40 17.32 -7.09 16.16
C SER A 40 17.87 -8.33 15.47
N GLY A 41 18.80 -8.16 14.52
CA GLY A 41 19.53 -9.26 13.89
C GLY A 41 18.87 -9.88 12.64
N VAL A 42 17.71 -9.41 12.19
CA VAL A 42 17.09 -9.87 10.93
C VAL A 42 16.97 -8.70 9.96
N TYR A 43 17.62 -8.81 8.79
CA TYR A 43 17.48 -7.83 7.72
C TYR A 43 16.21 -8.10 6.90
N ILE A 44 15.19 -7.25 7.07
CA ILE A 44 13.95 -7.33 6.31
C ILE A 44 14.15 -6.57 4.99
N LEU A 45 14.02 -7.26 3.85
CA LEU A 45 14.22 -6.66 2.52
C LEU A 45 13.23 -5.53 2.20
N LYS A 46 11.98 -5.68 2.66
CA LYS A 46 10.90 -4.71 2.49
C LYS A 46 10.31 -4.35 3.85
N PRO A 47 10.99 -3.52 4.65
CA PRO A 47 10.60 -3.21 6.02
C PRO A 47 9.39 -2.28 6.11
N ILE A 48 9.05 -1.56 5.03
CA ILE A 48 7.95 -0.59 5.05
C ILE A 48 6.68 -1.28 4.56
N ILE A 49 5.65 -1.25 5.38
CA ILE A 49 4.32 -1.76 5.03
C ILE A 49 3.37 -0.58 4.96
N ILE A 50 2.66 -0.46 3.84
CA ILE A 50 1.59 0.51 3.67
C ILE A 50 0.29 -0.26 3.49
N VAL A 51 -0.66 0.01 4.37
CA VAL A 51 -2.02 -0.53 4.27
C VAL A 51 -2.96 0.59 3.88
N VAL A 52 -3.70 0.38 2.80
CA VAL A 52 -4.67 1.32 2.27
C VAL A 52 -6.07 0.74 2.32
N SER A 53 -7.07 1.57 2.58
CA SER A 53 -8.46 1.26 2.26
C SER A 53 -9.17 2.47 1.68
N ASP A 54 -10.12 2.21 0.80
CA ASP A 54 -10.99 3.23 0.23
C ASP A 54 -11.88 3.83 1.32
N THR A 55 -11.98 5.16 1.34
CA THR A 55 -12.97 5.87 2.17
C THR A 55 -14.36 5.90 1.50
N GLY A 56 -14.42 5.60 0.20
CA GLY A 56 -15.58 5.83 -0.67
C GLY A 56 -15.56 7.18 -1.39
N GLU A 57 -14.60 8.06 -1.08
CA GLU A 57 -14.43 9.35 -1.74
C GLU A 57 -13.44 9.26 -2.92
N GLY A 58 -13.93 9.54 -4.13
CA GLY A 58 -13.09 9.67 -5.32
C GLY A 58 -12.75 8.34 -6.01
N ALA A 59 -11.55 8.24 -6.56
CA ALA A 59 -11.11 7.07 -7.32
C ALA A 59 -10.67 5.92 -6.41
N SER A 60 -10.96 4.68 -6.80
CA SER A 60 -10.55 3.49 -6.04
C SER A 60 -9.03 3.34 -5.93
N ALA A 61 -8.55 2.97 -4.74
CA ALA A 61 -7.14 2.71 -4.46
C ALA A 61 -6.59 1.59 -5.35
N THR A 62 -7.34 0.52 -5.59
CA THR A 62 -6.93 -0.59 -6.47
C THR A 62 -6.58 -0.12 -7.87
N ASN A 63 -7.47 0.68 -8.47
CA ASN A 63 -7.33 1.15 -9.85
C ASN A 63 -6.20 2.18 -10.01
N CYS A 64 -5.94 2.94 -8.94
CA CYS A 64 -4.93 3.98 -8.92
C CYS A 64 -3.61 3.53 -8.26
N ALA A 65 -3.47 2.25 -7.89
CA ALA A 65 -2.42 1.77 -7.00
C ALA A 65 -1.01 2.16 -7.45
N GLN A 66 -0.69 2.03 -8.74
CA GLN A 66 0.64 2.38 -9.27
C GLN A 66 1.04 3.84 -9.04
N TYR A 67 0.06 4.76 -9.06
CA TYR A 67 0.28 6.19 -8.90
C TYR A 67 0.14 6.58 -7.43
N LEU A 68 -0.81 5.97 -6.73
CA LEU A 68 -1.04 6.20 -5.31
C LEU A 68 0.17 5.78 -4.46
N VAL A 69 0.72 4.59 -4.68
CA VAL A 69 1.92 4.14 -3.94
C VAL A 69 3.11 5.04 -4.20
N LYS A 70 3.32 5.51 -5.44
CA LYS A 70 4.39 6.47 -5.75
C LYS A 70 4.19 7.80 -5.02
N SER A 71 2.98 8.34 -5.05
CA SER A 71 2.67 9.61 -4.41
C SER A 71 2.86 9.53 -2.89
N VAL A 72 2.38 8.46 -2.26
CA VAL A 72 2.58 8.22 -0.83
C VAL A 72 4.08 8.07 -0.52
N CYS A 73 4.82 7.28 -1.31
CA CYS A 73 6.26 7.15 -1.09
C CYS A 73 7.00 8.50 -1.22
N GLN A 74 6.61 9.35 -2.18
CA GLN A 74 7.20 10.67 -2.34
C GLN A 74 6.86 11.60 -1.16
N ASP A 75 5.59 11.67 -0.78
CA ASP A 75 5.12 12.57 0.27
C ASP A 75 5.67 12.19 1.66
N PHE A 76 5.90 10.90 1.91
CA PHE A 76 6.46 10.38 3.17
C PHE A 76 7.97 10.08 3.09
N ASN A 77 8.64 10.41 1.99
CA ASN A 77 10.06 10.15 1.76
C ASN A 77 10.47 8.68 1.98
N LEU A 78 9.68 7.74 1.44
CA LEU A 78 9.88 6.29 1.54
C LEU A 78 10.54 5.73 0.28
N ASP A 79 11.41 4.74 0.45
CA ASP A 79 11.98 4.00 -0.67
C ASP A 79 10.94 3.02 -1.24
N PHE A 80 10.47 3.32 -2.45
CA PHE A 80 9.49 2.53 -3.20
C PHE A 80 9.86 1.04 -3.29
N ASN A 81 11.14 0.70 -3.42
CA ASN A 81 11.57 -0.70 -3.57
C ASN A 81 11.50 -1.48 -2.26
N LYS A 82 11.44 -0.77 -1.12
CA LYS A 82 11.36 -1.30 0.24
C LYS A 82 9.95 -1.39 0.79
N VAL A 83 8.94 -1.09 -0.04
CA VAL A 83 7.52 -1.07 0.34
C VAL A 83 6.80 -2.36 -0.03
N ILE A 84 5.98 -2.84 0.90
CA ILE A 84 4.86 -3.77 0.66
C ILE A 84 3.57 -2.96 0.70
N TRP A 85 2.83 -2.96 -0.41
CA TRP A 85 1.53 -2.29 -0.51
C TRP A 85 0.42 -3.30 -0.31
N ILE A 86 -0.46 -3.04 0.66
CA ILE A 86 -1.57 -3.91 1.03
C ILE A 86 -2.85 -3.11 0.92
N GLU A 87 -3.82 -3.62 0.17
CA GLU A 87 -5.16 -3.07 0.16
C GLU A 87 -6.06 -3.88 1.08
N TYR A 88 -6.77 -3.18 1.95
CA TYR A 88 -7.70 -3.72 2.91
C TYR A 88 -9.14 -3.43 2.47
N TYR A 89 -9.91 -4.51 2.31
CA TYR A 89 -11.31 -4.47 1.94
C TYR A 89 -12.15 -4.83 3.17
N PRO A 90 -12.75 -3.82 3.86
CA PRO A 90 -13.50 -4.06 5.10
C PRO A 90 -14.89 -4.68 4.88
N LYS A 91 -15.40 -4.69 3.65
CA LYS A 91 -16.73 -5.26 3.33
C LYS A 91 -16.64 -6.79 3.23
N HIS A 92 -17.64 -7.50 3.75
CA HIS A 92 -17.65 -8.96 3.72
C HIS A 92 -17.60 -9.52 2.27
N PRO A 93 -16.73 -10.53 1.99
CA PRO A 93 -15.75 -11.10 2.92
C PRO A 93 -14.57 -10.14 3.17
N VAL A 94 -14.27 -9.91 4.46
CA VAL A 94 -13.15 -9.07 4.89
C VAL A 94 -11.86 -9.70 4.36
N ARG A 95 -11.10 -8.94 3.57
CA ARG A 95 -9.89 -9.47 2.92
C ARG A 95 -8.79 -8.42 2.81
N MET A 96 -7.57 -8.91 2.67
CA MET A 96 -6.39 -8.09 2.36
C MET A 96 -5.68 -8.68 1.15
N GLU A 97 -5.31 -7.81 0.23
CA GLU A 97 -4.55 -8.17 -0.95
C GLU A 97 -3.24 -7.40 -0.99
N VAL A 98 -2.17 -8.06 -1.41
CA VAL A 98 -0.83 -7.49 -1.51
C VAL A 98 -0.52 -7.21 -2.96
N ALA A 99 -0.16 -5.97 -3.27
CA ALA A 99 0.28 -5.58 -4.59
C ALA A 99 1.75 -5.93 -4.81
N SER A 100 2.02 -6.62 -5.91
CA SER A 100 3.35 -6.85 -6.46
C SER A 100 3.59 -5.86 -7.60
N LEU A 101 4.40 -4.84 -7.32
CA LEU A 101 4.77 -3.81 -8.28
C LEU A 101 6.01 -4.27 -9.06
N LYS A 102 5.84 -4.61 -10.34
CA LYS A 102 6.94 -5.05 -11.22
C LYS A 102 7.30 -3.93 -12.19
N PRO A 103 8.57 -3.51 -12.29
CA PRO A 103 8.98 -2.56 -13.32
C PRO A 103 8.67 -3.13 -14.70
N MET A 104 8.01 -2.36 -15.56
CA MET A 104 7.74 -2.74 -16.95
C MET A 104 8.74 -2.09 -17.90
N THR A 105 8.73 -0.76 -17.92
CA THR A 105 9.52 0.05 -18.84
C THR A 105 9.80 1.41 -18.21
N GLN A 106 10.78 2.12 -18.76
CA GLN A 106 11.08 3.48 -18.41
C GLN A 106 10.95 4.34 -19.67
N VAL A 107 10.15 5.42 -19.60
CA VAL A 107 10.03 6.40 -20.68
C VAL A 107 10.49 7.74 -20.13
N GLY A 108 11.61 8.25 -20.65
CA GLY A 108 12.30 9.39 -20.06
C GLY A 108 12.74 9.11 -18.62
N THR A 109 12.27 9.92 -17.67
CA THR A 109 12.54 9.74 -16.23
C THR A 109 11.44 8.96 -15.50
N GLU A 110 10.32 8.65 -16.16
CA GLU A 110 9.18 7.96 -15.54
C GLU A 110 9.32 6.43 -15.66
N LYS A 111 9.32 5.75 -14.52
CA LYS A 111 9.27 4.28 -14.45
C LYS A 111 7.82 3.80 -14.37
N PHE A 112 7.42 2.92 -15.26
CA PHE A 112 6.10 2.30 -15.26
C PHE A 112 6.16 0.96 -14.54
N TYR A 113 5.10 0.64 -13.81
CA TYR A 113 5.00 -0.58 -13.02
C TYR A 113 3.70 -1.31 -13.36
N ASP A 114 3.81 -2.62 -13.55
CA ASP A 114 2.67 -3.52 -13.55
C ASP A 114 2.27 -3.80 -12.11
N VAL A 115 0.96 -3.81 -11.82
CA VAL A 115 0.41 -4.08 -10.50
C VAL A 115 -0.28 -5.43 -10.53
N LYS A 116 0.32 -6.43 -9.88
CA LYS A 116 -0.31 -7.73 -9.70
C LYS A 116 -0.78 -7.92 -8.27
N TRP A 117 -2.07 -8.18 -8.11
CA TRP A 117 -2.68 -8.44 -6.81
C TRP A 117 -2.63 -9.93 -6.48
N ARG A 118 -2.45 -10.21 -5.19
CA ARG A 118 -2.60 -11.56 -4.63
C ARG A 118 -3.14 -11.47 -3.21
N PRO A 119 -3.76 -12.54 -2.69
CA PRO A 119 -4.08 -12.61 -1.27
C PRO A 119 -2.84 -12.39 -0.40
N ILE A 120 -3.04 -11.75 0.76
CA ILE A 120 -2.01 -11.70 1.80
C ILE A 120 -1.64 -13.11 2.24
N ARG A 121 -0.34 -13.37 2.46
CA ARG A 121 0.14 -14.66 2.96
C ARG A 121 0.08 -14.68 4.49
N GLN A 122 0.03 -15.88 5.08
CA GLN A 122 -0.05 -16.04 6.53
C GLN A 122 1.10 -15.33 7.25
N ASN A 123 2.34 -15.49 6.79
CA ASN A 123 3.50 -14.83 7.39
C ASN A 123 3.43 -13.30 7.33
N GLU A 124 2.93 -12.74 6.22
CA GLU A 124 2.70 -11.29 6.07
C GLU A 124 1.64 -10.81 7.04
N LEU A 125 0.54 -11.57 7.16
CA LEU A 125 -0.53 -11.28 8.10
C LEU A 125 -0.01 -11.29 9.55
N GLU A 126 0.73 -12.32 9.97
CA GLU A 126 1.31 -12.38 11.31
C GLU A 126 2.24 -11.20 11.60
N MET A 127 3.00 -10.73 10.60
CA MET A 127 3.90 -9.57 10.77
C MET A 127 3.14 -8.27 11.04
N ILE A 128 1.93 -8.10 10.50
CA ILE A 128 1.16 -6.84 10.62
C ILE A 128 0.14 -6.84 11.76
N LYS A 129 -0.30 -8.01 12.23
CA LYS A 129 -1.27 -8.14 13.34
C LYS A 129 -0.96 -7.32 14.61
N PRO A 130 0.32 -7.14 15.02
CA PRO A 130 0.63 -6.30 16.18
C PRO A 130 0.32 -4.82 15.96
N TYR A 131 0.32 -4.36 14.70
CA TYR A 131 0.18 -2.95 14.33
C TYR A 131 -1.19 -2.61 13.72
N ILE A 132 -1.91 -3.62 13.23
CA ILE A 132 -3.17 -3.46 12.49
C ILE A 132 -4.22 -4.37 13.12
N SER A 133 -5.17 -3.77 13.83
CA SER A 133 -6.32 -4.47 14.42
C SER A 133 -7.15 -5.22 13.36
N GLU A 134 -7.29 -4.62 12.19
CA GLU A 134 -8.08 -5.10 11.06
C GLU A 134 -7.56 -6.44 10.52
N ALA A 135 -6.24 -6.67 10.62
CA ALA A 135 -5.60 -7.93 10.21
C ALA A 135 -6.05 -9.13 11.08
N ARG A 136 -6.56 -8.90 12.28
CA ARG A 136 -7.04 -9.97 13.19
C ARG A 136 -8.34 -10.62 12.72
N ASN A 137 -9.09 -9.92 11.87
CA ASN A 137 -10.38 -10.39 11.34
C ASN A 137 -10.25 -11.13 10.00
N ILE A 138 -9.02 -11.27 9.48
CA ILE A 138 -8.75 -11.93 8.20
C ILE A 138 -8.65 -13.44 8.41
N VAL A 139 -9.48 -14.19 7.67
CA VAL A 139 -9.41 -15.66 7.61
C VAL A 139 -8.80 -16.06 6.26
N ILE A 140 -7.61 -16.68 6.29
CA ILE A 140 -6.97 -17.19 5.08
C ILE A 140 -7.48 -18.60 4.82
N ASN A 141 -8.37 -18.75 3.85
CA ASN A 141 -8.81 -20.07 3.38
C ASN A 141 -7.72 -20.68 2.51
N HIS A 142 -7.03 -21.71 3.01
CA HIS A 142 -6.17 -22.53 2.16
C HIS A 142 -7.06 -23.35 1.21
N LYS A 143 -7.13 -22.93 -0.06
CA LYS A 143 -7.49 -23.88 -1.11
C LYS A 143 -6.33 -24.89 -1.19
N LYS A 144 -6.59 -26.10 -0.70
CA LYS A 144 -5.76 -27.28 -0.92
C LYS A 144 -5.67 -27.59 -2.41
#